data_AF-A0A1Y3SNX0-F1
#
_entry.id   AF-A0A1Y3SNX0-F1
#
_cell.length_a   1.000
_cell.length_b   1.000
_cell.length_c   1.000
_cell.angle_alpha   90.00
_cell.angle_beta   90.00
_cell.angle_gamma   90.00
#
_symmetry.space_group_name_H-M   'P 1'
#
loop_
_entity.id
_entity.type
_entity.pdbx_description
1 polymer ?
#
loop_
_entity_poly.entity_id
_entity_poly.type
_entity_poly.pdbx_seq_one_letter_code
_entity_poly.pdbx_strand_id
1 'polypeptide(L)' 'MEKFIARKPEKEVISLRIPTNILQIVDAKAAAIEISRNELINQMISYALANMEDSPTDK' A
#
# COMPACT_ATOMS: atom_id res chain seq x y z
N MET A 1 -4.83 33.50 -21.40
CA MET A 1 -5.33 32.14 -21.05
C MET A 1 -4.14 31.33 -20.61
N GLU A 2 -4.09 30.93 -19.34
CA GLU A 2 -3.04 30.03 -18.87
C GLU A 2 -3.23 28.64 -19.49
N LYS A 3 -2.13 28.03 -19.92
CA LYS A 3 -2.15 26.68 -20.51
C LYS A 3 -2.24 25.65 -19.39
N PHE A 4 -3.11 24.67 -19.53
CA PHE A 4 -3.13 23.52 -18.65
C PHE A 4 -1.80 22.76 -18.77
N ILE A 5 -1.13 22.54 -17.64
CA ILE A 5 0.08 21.72 -17.54
C ILE A 5 -0.28 20.50 -16.69
N ALA A 6 -0.29 19.33 -17.32
CA ALA A 6 -0.47 18.06 -16.60
C ALA A 6 0.69 17.88 -15.61
N ARG A 7 0.39 17.84 -14.32
CA ARG A 7 1.36 17.48 -13.27
C ARG A 7 1.13 16.03 -12.88
N LYS A 8 2.21 15.25 -12.81
CA LYS A 8 2.16 13.92 -12.21
C LYS A 8 1.79 14.10 -10.73
N PRO A 9 0.72 13.45 -10.22
CA PRO A 9 0.43 13.52 -8.80
C PRO A 9 1.65 12.99 -8.05
N GLU A 10 2.24 13.82 -7.20
CA GLU A 10 3.30 13.37 -6.31
C GLU A 10 2.66 12.45 -5.28
N LYS A 11 3.01 11.16 -5.32
CA LYS A 11 2.67 10.25 -4.24
C LYS A 11 3.54 10.66 -3.04
N GLU A 12 2.90 10.97 -1.92
CA GLU A 12 3.61 11.23 -0.67
C GLU A 12 4.42 10.00 -0.27
N VAL A 13 5.73 10.18 -0.04
CA VAL A 13 6.63 9.09 0.36
C VAL A 13 6.67 9.05 1.87
N ILE A 14 6.24 7.93 2.45
CA ILE A 14 6.29 7.69 3.89
C ILE A 14 7.30 6.57 4.22
N SER A 15 7.81 6.58 5.45
CA SER A 15 8.64 5.49 5.98
C SER A 15 7.80 4.57 6.87
N LEU A 16 7.79 3.27 6.58
CA LEU A 16 7.12 2.24 7.38
C LEU A 16 8.16 1.31 8.01
N ARG A 17 8.07 1.06 9.32
CA ARG A 17 8.92 0.10 10.02
C ARG A 17 8.20 -1.24 10.15
N ILE A 18 8.78 -2.30 9.59
CA ILE A 18 8.29 -3.67 9.73
C ILE A 18 9.45 -4.63 10.07
N PRO A 19 9.17 -5.79 10.69
CA PRO A 19 10.17 -6.83 10.90
C PRO A 19 10.78 -7.33 9.58
N THR A 20 12.08 -7.62 9.59
CA THR A 20 12.82 -8.04 8.38
C THR A 20 12.27 -9.34 7.77
N ASN A 21 11.82 -10.28 8.59
CA ASN A 21 11.22 -11.53 8.10
C ASN A 21 9.91 -11.28 7.35
N ILE A 22 9.09 -10.33 7.82
CA ILE A 22 7.87 -9.92 7.11
C ILE A 22 8.22 -9.26 5.78
N LEU A 23 9.21 -8.36 5.78
CA LEU A 23 9.69 -7.71 4.55
C LEU A 23 10.12 -8.74 3.49
N GLN A 24 10.87 -9.78 3.88
CA GLN A 24 11.31 -10.85 2.98
C GLN A 24 10.12 -11.63 2.38
N ILE A 25 9.08 -11.90 3.17
CA ILE A 25 7.87 -12.57 2.69
C ILE A 25 7.14 -11.68 1.68
N VAL A 26 7.02 -10.38 1.96
CA VAL A 26 6.40 -9.41 1.05
C VAL A 26 7.19 -9.32 -0.25
N ASP A 27 8.52 -9.29 -0.19
CA ASP A 27 9.39 -9.26 -1.36
C ASP A 27 9.20 -10.49 -2.26
N ALA A 28 9.23 -11.69 -1.66
CA ALA A 28 9.04 -12.93 -2.40
C ALA A 28 7.66 -12.97 -3.08
N LYS A 29 6.61 -12.53 -2.38
CA LYS A 29 5.24 -12.48 -2.92
C LYS A 29 5.11 -11.46 -4.05
N ALA A 30 5.68 -10.26 -3.88
CA ALA A 30 5.64 -9.21 -4.90
C ALA A 30 6.38 -9.64 -6.17
N ALA A 31 7.55 -10.28 -6.02
CA ALA A 31 8.31 -10.81 -7.13
C ALA A 31 7.56 -11.92 -7.89
N ALA A 32 6.90 -12.83 -7.17
CA ALA A 32 6.15 -13.94 -7.77
C ALA A 32 4.97 -13.49 -8.65
N ILE A 33 4.44 -12.29 -8.44
CA ILE A 33 3.34 -11.71 -9.21
C ILE A 33 3.76 -10.46 -10.00
N GLU A 34 5.07 -10.22 -10.12
CA GLU A 34 5.68 -9.16 -10.94
C GLU A 34 5.22 -7.73 -10.63
N ILE A 35 4.96 -7.41 -9.35
CA ILE A 35 4.64 -6.03 -8.91
C ILE A 35 5.68 -5.49 -7.93
N SER A 36 5.69 -4.16 -7.74
CA SER A 36 6.59 -3.55 -6.76
C SER A 36 6.17 -3.91 -5.32
N ARG A 37 7.15 -4.02 -4.41
CA ARG A 37 6.91 -4.19 -2.97
C ARG A 37 5.88 -3.19 -2.43
N ASN A 38 6.04 -1.91 -2.76
CA ASN A 38 5.17 -0.86 -2.25
C ASN A 38 3.74 -1.00 -2.78
N GLU A 39 3.60 -1.42 -4.04
CA GLU A 39 2.29 -1.71 -4.63
C GLU A 39 1.60 -2.85 -3.88
N LEU A 40 2.31 -3.96 -3.63
CA LEU A 40 1.76 -5.08 -2.87
C LEU A 40 1.36 -4.67 -1.43
N ILE A 41 2.21 -3.91 -0.73
CA ILE A 41 1.92 -3.43 0.63
C ILE A 41 0.61 -2.61 0.64
N ASN A 42 0.43 -1.70 -0.30
CA ASN A 42 -0.78 -0.88 -0.39
C ASN A 42 -2.03 -1.74 -0.65
N GLN A 43 -1.93 -2.74 -1.54
CA GLN A 43 -3.03 -3.64 -1.84
C GLN A 43 -3.40 -4.51 -0.62
N MET A 44 -2.40 -5.05 0.09
CA MET A 44 -2.63 -5.82 1.31
C MET A 44 -3.26 -4.99 2.43
N ILE A 45 -2.81 -3.74 2.62
CA ILE A 45 -3.41 -2.82 3.60
C ILE A 45 -4.87 -2.52 3.23
N SER A 46 -5.13 -2.19 1.96
CA SER A 46 -6.49 -1.91 1.47
C SER A 46 -7.41 -3.12 1.66
N TYR A 47 -6.93 -4.32 1.32
CA TYR A 47 -7.67 -5.56 1.54
C TYR A 47 -7.93 -5.80 3.02
N ALA A 48 -6.90 -5.68 3.87
CA ALA A 48 -7.03 -5.90 5.30
C ALA A 48 -8.08 -4.95 5.90
N LEU A 49 -8.01 -3.65 5.60
CA LEU A 49 -8.98 -2.66 6.09
C LEU A 49 -10.41 -2.96 5.62
N ALA A 50 -10.61 -3.39 4.37
CA ALA A 50 -11.93 -3.72 3.85
C ALA A 50 -12.53 -5.04 4.38
N ASN A 51 -11.70 -5.89 4.98
CA ASN A 51 -12.08 -7.21 5.49
C ASN A 51 -11.79 -7.36 6.99
N MET A 52 -11.48 -6.26 7.68
CA MET A 52 -11.45 -6.26 9.13
C MET A 52 -12.88 -6.45 9.61
N GLU A 53 -13.07 -7.30 10.62
CA GLU A 53 -14.30 -7.24 11.40
C GLU A 53 -14.27 -5.88 12.09
N ASP A 54 -14.98 -4.91 11.51
CA ASP A 54 -15.40 -3.73 12.24
C ASP A 54 -16.24 -4.28 13.39
N SER A 55 -15.60 -4.46 14.55
CA SER A 55 -16.31 -4.76 15.77
C SER A 55 -17.42 -3.72 15.86
N PRO A 56 -18.70 -4.10 15.98
CA PRO A 56 -19.76 -3.14 16.22
C PRO A 56 -19.41 -2.51 17.57
N THR A 57 -18.75 -1.36 17.52
CA THR A 57 -18.61 -0.53 18.69
C THR A 57 -19.94 0.18 18.75
N ASP A 58 -20.84 -0.40 19.55
CA ASP A 58 -21.90 0.30 20.27
C ASP A 58 -21.60 1.81 20.37
N LYS A 59 -22.29 2.60 19.53
CA LYS A 59 -23.02 3.84 19.86
C LYS A 59 -23.57 4.54 18.63
#